data_AF-A0A2P4ZTG3-F1
#
_entry.id   AF-A0A2P4ZTG3-F1
#
_cell.length_a   1.000
_cell.length_b   1.000
_cell.length_c   1.000
_cell.angle_alpha   90.00
_cell.angle_beta   90.00
_cell.angle_gamma   90.00
#
_symmetry.space_group_name_H-M   'P 1'
#
loop_
_entity.id
_entity.type
_entity.pdbx_description
1 polymer ?
#
loop_
_entity_poly.entity_id
_entity_poly.type
_entity_poly.pdbx_seq_one_letter_code
_entity_poly.pdbx_strand_id
1 'polypeptide(L)'
;MARSKRGGKSPMKNANGQFSGSEGRRSSFSDKSEEGSPTRTRAQNQAKLAVVDEKPSTAAEKKAEYEKKKANFWTRTLWTLVMIAGFFGALFMGHIYMIAIVTAVQIISFKEVIAIANVPSRARSLRSTKSMNWYFLATTMYFLYGESVIYYFKHIVLVDKVLLPLATHHRFISFVLYVFGFVFFVASLQAGNYKFQFTNFAWTHMALYLIVVQAHFVMNNIFEGMIWFFLPAALVITNDIFAYICGIMFGRTQLIKLSPKKTVEGFVGAWIMTVLFSFLLVNILMRSKYFICPVNDLGANVFTGLKCDVNPVFVPHTFELPRFFFLPPNTSFSLTFAPMQLHALALSTFASLIAPFGGFFASGLKRTFKIKDFGDSIPGHGGMTDRMDCQFIMGFFAYMYFHTFIEVHKVSLGSVLETAITSLQPEEQVELVKSMCRYLSNQGLMPQELQACLERASSS
;
A
#
# COMPACT_ATOMS: atom_id res chain seq x y z
N MET A 1 -52.80 67.96 15.17
CA MET A 1 -54.01 67.19 15.54
C MET A 1 -53.54 66.02 16.40
N ALA A 2 -53.52 66.11 17.74
CA ALA A 2 -54.62 66.05 18.71
C ALA A 2 -55.22 64.63 18.94
N ARG A 3 -55.05 64.15 20.19
CA ARG A 3 -55.86 63.14 20.96
C ARG A 3 -55.71 61.65 20.61
N SER A 4 -55.81 60.67 21.53
CA SER A 4 -56.07 60.63 22.98
C SER A 4 -55.79 59.22 23.57
N LYS A 5 -55.45 59.23 24.87
CA LYS A 5 -55.28 58.21 25.93
C LYS A 5 -56.31 57.06 26.06
N ARG A 6 -55.86 55.93 26.64
CA ARG A 6 -56.23 55.26 27.96
C ARG A 6 -55.87 53.76 27.85
N GLY A 7 -55.12 53.07 28.73
CA GLY A 7 -55.08 52.97 30.20
C GLY A 7 -55.65 51.58 30.60
N GLY A 8 -55.09 50.71 31.46
CA GLY A 8 -53.89 50.65 32.29
C GLY A 8 -53.90 49.37 33.17
N LYS A 9 -52.88 49.25 34.05
CA LYS A 9 -52.71 48.41 35.27
C LYS A 9 -51.66 47.28 35.22
N SER A 10 -50.51 47.58 35.84
CA SER A 10 -49.64 46.62 36.56
C SER A 10 -50.08 46.49 38.04
N PRO A 11 -49.53 45.55 38.83
CA PRO A 11 -48.37 45.86 39.69
C PRO A 11 -47.26 44.78 39.65
N MET A 12 -45.97 45.14 39.61
CA MET A 12 -45.04 45.33 40.76
C MET A 12 -44.56 43.96 41.33
N LYS A 13 -43.26 43.60 41.38
CA LYS A 13 -42.19 44.25 42.14
C LYS A 13 -40.78 43.72 41.75
N ASN A 14 -39.85 44.67 41.74
CA ASN A 14 -38.46 44.66 42.26
C ASN A 14 -37.44 43.63 41.73
N ALA A 15 -36.15 43.93 41.62
CA ALA A 15 -35.34 45.15 41.61
C ALA A 15 -33.88 44.70 41.39
N ASN A 16 -33.06 45.65 40.94
CA ASN A 16 -31.60 45.68 40.95
C ASN A 16 -30.86 44.99 39.79
N GLY A 17 -30.45 45.82 38.84
CA GLY A 17 -29.33 45.54 37.97
C GLY A 17 -27.99 45.90 38.59
N GLN A 18 -26.92 45.47 37.92
CA GLN A 18 -25.67 46.24 37.81
C GLN A 18 -24.85 45.73 36.61
N PHE A 19 -23.99 46.64 36.16
CA PHE A 19 -23.37 46.80 34.85
C PHE A 19 -22.04 46.02 34.67
N SER A 20 -21.47 46.09 33.45
CA SER A 20 -20.10 45.73 33.01
C SER A 20 -19.90 44.26 32.61
N GLY A 21 -19.25 43.85 31.52
CA GLY A 21 -18.40 44.50 30.50
C GLY A 21 -17.51 43.41 29.85
N SER A 22 -17.29 43.52 28.53
CA SER A 22 -16.23 42.91 27.68
C SER A 22 -15.97 41.38 27.60
N GLU A 23 -16.02 40.89 26.36
CA GLU A 23 -15.11 39.98 25.63
C GLU A 23 -14.50 38.71 26.30
N GLY A 24 -14.60 37.57 25.59
CA GLY A 24 -13.67 36.46 25.79
C GLY A 24 -14.14 35.10 25.26
N ARG A 25 -13.48 34.61 24.21
CA ARG A 25 -13.61 33.26 23.61
C ARG A 25 -13.35 32.11 24.60
N ARG A 26 -14.20 31.07 24.56
CA ARG A 26 -13.91 29.60 24.52
C ARG A 26 -15.04 28.83 25.19
N SER A 27 -15.77 27.99 24.46
CA SER A 27 -16.62 26.95 25.06
C SER A 27 -15.94 25.58 24.94
N SER A 28 -15.43 25.14 26.10
CA SER A 28 -15.04 23.77 26.39
C SER A 28 -16.29 22.91 26.49
N PHE A 29 -16.29 21.72 25.87
CA PHE A 29 -17.25 20.67 26.20
C PHE A 29 -16.85 20.08 27.57
N SER A 30 -17.77 20.09 28.52
CA SER A 30 -17.64 19.37 29.79
C SER A 30 -18.87 18.49 30.01
N ASP A 31 -18.57 17.23 30.35
CA ASP A 31 -19.50 16.20 30.83
C ASP A 31 -20.40 16.69 31.97
N LYS A 32 -21.64 16.20 31.98
CA LYS A 32 -22.53 16.26 33.14
C LYS A 32 -22.76 14.85 33.68
N SER A 33 -22.22 14.62 34.86
CA SER A 33 -22.62 13.60 35.83
C SER A 33 -23.77 14.13 36.70
N GLU A 34 -24.72 13.26 37.04
CA GLU A 34 -25.63 13.44 38.19
C GLU A 34 -25.74 12.11 38.96
N GLU A 35 -25.30 12.14 40.23
CA GLU A 35 -25.74 11.30 41.37
C GLU A 35 -26.28 12.29 42.42
N GLY A 36 -27.22 11.98 43.33
CA GLY A 36 -27.88 10.73 43.74
C GLY A 36 -29.02 11.04 44.75
N SER A 37 -29.90 10.08 45.05
CA SER A 37 -30.05 9.40 46.37
C SER A 37 -31.57 9.30 46.74
N PRO A 38 -32.06 8.50 47.72
CA PRO A 38 -31.38 7.59 48.66
C PRO A 38 -32.00 6.17 48.79
N THR A 39 -31.32 5.39 49.63
CA THR A 39 -31.48 4.00 50.11
C THR A 39 -32.86 3.58 50.66
N ARG A 40 -33.30 2.35 50.34
CA ARG A 40 -34.12 1.52 51.24
C ARG A 40 -33.93 0.00 51.01
N THR A 41 -34.11 -0.72 52.10
CA THR A 41 -33.54 -2.00 52.47
C THR A 41 -34.19 -3.23 51.82
N ARG A 42 -33.33 -4.20 51.45
CA ARG A 42 -33.51 -5.66 51.27
C ARG A 42 -34.91 -6.22 51.58
N ALA A 43 -35.64 -6.65 50.54
CA ALA A 43 -36.67 -7.68 50.63
C ALA A 43 -36.46 -8.69 49.50
N GLN A 44 -36.36 -9.96 49.88
CA GLN A 44 -36.23 -11.11 48.98
C GLN A 44 -37.39 -11.13 47.98
N ASN A 45 -37.09 -11.08 46.69
CA ASN A 45 -37.95 -11.61 45.66
C ASN A 45 -37.06 -12.18 44.55
N GLN A 46 -36.89 -13.50 44.56
CA GLN A 46 -36.43 -14.27 43.42
C GLN A 46 -37.44 -14.07 42.28
N ALA A 47 -37.20 -13.06 41.43
CA ALA A 47 -37.86 -12.98 40.15
C ALA A 47 -37.22 -14.04 39.25
N LYS A 48 -37.95 -15.15 39.06
CA LYS A 48 -37.65 -16.20 38.08
C LYS A 48 -37.28 -15.53 36.76
N LEU A 49 -36.03 -15.68 36.31
CA LEU A 49 -35.70 -15.51 34.90
C LEU A 49 -36.60 -16.47 34.13
N ALA A 50 -37.49 -15.92 33.31
CA ALA A 50 -38.15 -16.71 32.27
C ALA A 50 -37.03 -17.26 31.37
N VAL A 51 -36.79 -18.55 31.51
CA VAL A 51 -36.03 -19.35 30.55
C VAL A 51 -36.72 -19.13 29.21
N VAL A 52 -36.07 -18.42 28.30
CA VAL A 52 -36.44 -18.46 26.89
C VAL A 52 -36.08 -19.86 26.43
N ASP A 53 -37.08 -20.74 26.37
CA ASP A 53 -36.96 -22.03 25.69
C ASP A 53 -36.62 -21.74 24.22
N GLU A 54 -35.34 -21.90 23.85
CA GLU A 54 -34.96 -22.07 22.46
C GLU A 54 -35.68 -23.33 21.96
N LYS A 55 -36.73 -23.14 21.13
CA LYS A 55 -37.36 -24.25 20.41
C LYS A 55 -36.26 -25.09 19.75
N PRO A 56 -36.21 -26.42 19.96
CA PRO A 56 -35.21 -27.26 19.31
C PRO A 56 -35.40 -27.14 17.80
N SER A 57 -34.36 -26.71 17.09
CA SER A 57 -34.38 -26.58 15.63
C SER A 57 -34.77 -27.90 14.99
N THR A 58 -35.75 -27.84 14.09
CA THR A 58 -36.30 -29.03 13.43
C THR A 58 -35.23 -29.73 12.60
N ALA A 59 -35.35 -31.05 12.41
CA ALA A 59 -34.40 -31.81 11.59
C ALA A 59 -34.30 -31.26 10.15
N ALA A 60 -35.36 -30.65 9.64
CA ALA A 60 -35.39 -29.96 8.35
C ALA A 60 -34.56 -28.66 8.37
N GLU A 61 -34.63 -27.86 9.43
CA GLU A 61 -33.82 -26.63 9.59
C GLU A 61 -32.32 -26.96 9.73
N LYS A 62 -31.98 -28.00 10.51
CA LYS A 62 -30.59 -28.47 10.62
C LYS A 62 -30.04 -29.00 9.29
N LYS A 63 -30.87 -29.72 8.52
CA LYS A 63 -30.51 -30.20 7.17
C LYS A 63 -30.34 -29.03 6.18
N ALA A 64 -31.24 -28.04 6.22
CA ALA A 64 -31.14 -26.84 5.38
C ALA A 64 -29.90 -25.99 5.72
N GLU A 65 -29.58 -25.84 7.02
CA GLU A 65 -28.38 -25.14 7.47
C GLU A 65 -27.09 -25.88 7.05
N TYR A 66 -27.09 -27.21 7.14
CA TYR A 66 -25.99 -28.05 6.66
C TYR A 66 -25.77 -27.91 5.15
N GLU A 67 -26.83 -28.00 4.34
CA GLU A 67 -26.75 -27.82 2.89
C GLU A 67 -26.28 -26.41 2.52
N LYS A 68 -26.74 -25.37 3.25
CA LYS A 68 -26.25 -24.00 3.06
C LYS A 68 -24.77 -23.85 3.42
N LYS A 69 -24.30 -24.45 4.52
CA LYS A 69 -22.87 -24.47 4.90
C LYS A 69 -22.03 -25.23 3.87
N LYS A 70 -22.52 -26.37 3.38
CA LYS A 70 -21.88 -27.18 2.35
C LYS A 70 -21.79 -26.46 1.01
N ALA A 71 -22.87 -25.80 0.57
CA ALA A 71 -22.89 -24.97 -0.62
C ALA A 71 -21.90 -23.80 -0.49
N ASN A 72 -21.90 -23.09 0.65
CA ASN A 72 -20.94 -22.03 0.91
C ASN A 72 -19.49 -22.53 0.91
N PHE A 73 -19.24 -23.71 1.48
CA PHE A 73 -17.91 -24.34 1.45
C PHE A 73 -17.47 -24.65 0.02
N TRP A 74 -18.34 -25.25 -0.79
CA TRP A 74 -18.06 -25.54 -2.20
C TRP A 74 -17.82 -24.28 -3.03
N THR A 75 -18.68 -23.27 -2.90
CA THR A 75 -18.51 -21.97 -3.56
C THR A 75 -17.15 -21.37 -3.19
N ARG A 76 -16.78 -21.40 -1.90
CA ARG A 76 -15.48 -20.91 -1.46
C ARG A 76 -14.36 -21.70 -2.12
N THR A 77 -14.32 -23.02 -1.97
CA THR A 77 -13.25 -23.84 -2.54
C THR A 77 -13.08 -23.64 -4.05
N LEU A 78 -14.18 -23.58 -4.79
CA LEU A 78 -14.16 -23.33 -6.24
C LEU A 78 -13.52 -21.98 -6.56
N TRP A 79 -14.01 -20.89 -5.96
CA TRP A 79 -13.47 -19.56 -6.21
C TRP A 79 -12.02 -19.40 -5.75
N THR A 80 -11.62 -20.08 -4.68
CA THR A 80 -10.21 -20.15 -4.27
C THR A 80 -9.35 -20.77 -5.36
N LEU A 81 -9.76 -21.91 -5.92
CA LEU A 81 -9.02 -22.56 -7.01
C LEU A 81 -8.99 -21.70 -8.27
N VAL A 82 -10.10 -21.06 -8.62
CA VAL A 82 -10.17 -20.13 -9.77
C VAL A 82 -9.21 -18.94 -9.58
N MET A 83 -9.18 -18.33 -8.40
CA MET A 83 -8.27 -17.22 -8.11
C MET A 83 -6.81 -17.64 -8.16
N ILE A 84 -6.46 -18.78 -7.57
CA ILE A 84 -5.09 -19.31 -7.59
C ILE A 84 -4.67 -19.63 -9.03
N ALA A 85 -5.50 -20.36 -9.78
CA ALA A 85 -5.22 -20.72 -11.16
C ALA A 85 -5.10 -19.48 -12.06
N GLY A 86 -6.00 -18.51 -11.90
CA GLY A 86 -5.95 -17.24 -12.63
C GLY A 86 -4.70 -16.43 -12.32
N PHE A 87 -4.32 -16.35 -11.04
CA PHE A 87 -3.10 -15.64 -10.62
C PHE A 87 -1.84 -16.29 -11.19
N PHE A 88 -1.65 -17.60 -11.02
CA PHE A 88 -0.47 -18.28 -11.55
C PHE A 88 -0.47 -18.33 -13.08
N GLY A 89 -1.64 -18.45 -13.70
CA GLY A 89 -1.78 -18.34 -15.16
C GLY A 89 -1.25 -17.00 -15.67
N ALA A 90 -1.69 -15.88 -15.08
CA ALA A 90 -1.19 -14.55 -15.42
C ALA A 90 0.29 -14.37 -15.08
N LEU A 91 0.74 -14.88 -13.93
CA LEU A 91 2.13 -14.82 -13.49
C LEU A 91 3.08 -15.45 -14.51
N PHE A 92 2.68 -16.57 -15.13
CA PHE A 92 3.48 -17.27 -16.13
C PHE A 92 3.31 -16.70 -17.54
N MET A 93 2.17 -16.06 -17.83
CA MET A 93 1.88 -15.49 -19.15
C MET A 93 2.66 -14.19 -19.43
N GLY A 94 3.02 -13.43 -18.38
CA GLY A 94 3.93 -12.29 -18.52
C GLY A 94 3.60 -11.11 -17.61
N HIS A 95 4.48 -10.10 -17.65
CA HIS A 95 4.39 -8.89 -16.84
C HIS A 95 3.12 -8.08 -17.12
N ILE A 96 2.70 -7.99 -18.40
CA ILE A 96 1.50 -7.23 -18.80
C ILE A 96 0.23 -7.77 -18.15
N TYR A 97 0.10 -9.10 -18.02
CA TYR A 97 -1.06 -9.73 -17.39
C TYR A 97 -1.10 -9.45 -15.89
N MET A 98 0.07 -9.40 -15.26
CA MET A 98 0.19 -9.08 -13.84
C MET A 98 -0.13 -7.61 -13.57
N ILE A 99 0.32 -6.70 -14.42
CA ILE A 99 -0.08 -5.28 -14.38
C ILE A 99 -1.59 -5.14 -14.58
N ALA A 100 -2.18 -5.89 -15.51
CA ALA A 100 -3.62 -5.90 -15.73
C ALA A 100 -4.40 -6.40 -14.49
N ILE A 101 -3.93 -7.45 -13.82
CA ILE A 101 -4.52 -7.94 -12.57
C ILE A 101 -4.42 -6.89 -11.47
N VAL A 102 -3.24 -6.31 -11.24
CA VAL A 102 -3.06 -5.25 -10.22
C VAL A 102 -3.99 -4.06 -10.52
N THR A 103 -4.11 -3.69 -11.80
CA THR A 103 -5.02 -2.64 -12.27
C THR A 103 -6.48 -2.98 -12.01
N ALA A 104 -6.90 -4.23 -12.24
CA ALA A 104 -8.26 -4.67 -11.95
C ALA A 104 -8.54 -4.69 -10.44
N VAL A 105 -7.60 -5.22 -9.64
CA VAL A 105 -7.69 -5.29 -8.18
C VAL A 105 -7.78 -3.90 -7.56
N GLN A 106 -7.02 -2.91 -8.02
CA GLN A 106 -7.14 -1.53 -7.53
C GLN A 106 -8.50 -0.92 -7.89
N ILE A 107 -9.03 -1.16 -9.10
CA ILE A 107 -10.31 -0.58 -9.55
C ILE A 107 -11.45 -1.15 -8.70
N ILE A 108 -11.43 -2.46 -8.44
CA ILE A 108 -12.42 -3.13 -7.60
C ILE A 108 -12.32 -2.63 -6.15
N SER A 109 -11.10 -2.56 -5.59
CA SER A 109 -10.88 -2.06 -4.23
C SER A 109 -11.33 -0.59 -4.07
N PHE A 110 -11.00 0.26 -5.04
CA PHE A 110 -11.44 1.65 -5.06
C PHE A 110 -12.96 1.75 -5.09
N LYS A 111 -13.62 0.97 -5.94
CA LYS A 111 -15.09 0.91 -6.01
C LYS A 111 -15.72 0.52 -4.66
N GLU A 112 -15.17 -0.47 -3.96
CA GLU A 112 -15.65 -0.93 -2.66
C GLU A 112 -15.51 0.16 -1.58
N VAL A 113 -14.34 0.79 -1.47
CA VAL A 113 -14.12 1.87 -0.49
C VAL A 113 -15.04 3.07 -0.75
N ILE A 114 -15.21 3.46 -2.01
CA ILE A 114 -16.12 4.54 -2.40
C ILE A 114 -17.59 4.17 -2.16
N ALA A 115 -17.96 2.90 -2.29
CA ALA A 115 -19.33 2.45 -2.02
C ALA A 115 -19.71 2.62 -0.54
N ILE A 116 -18.77 2.44 0.39
CA ILE A 116 -19.00 2.64 1.83
C ILE A 116 -19.26 4.11 2.15
N ALA A 117 -18.52 5.02 1.52
CA ALA A 117 -18.69 6.47 1.73
C ALA A 117 -20.03 7.00 1.21
N ASN A 118 -20.63 6.32 0.23
CA ASN A 118 -21.87 6.76 -0.42
C ASN A 118 -23.12 6.17 0.26
N VAL A 119 -23.66 6.89 1.25
CA VAL A 119 -24.93 6.52 1.90
C VAL A 119 -26.09 6.49 0.87
N PRO A 120 -26.83 5.36 0.71
CA PRO A 120 -27.78 5.15 -0.39
C PRO A 120 -28.91 6.18 -0.51
N SER A 121 -29.34 6.79 0.60
CA SER A 121 -30.50 7.69 0.63
C SER A 121 -30.23 9.09 0.05
N ARG A 122 -29.00 9.59 0.11
CA ARG A 122 -28.59 10.89 -0.49
C ARG A 122 -27.84 10.75 -1.82
N ALA A 123 -27.30 9.57 -2.12
CA ALA A 123 -26.55 9.32 -3.36
C ALA A 123 -27.43 9.28 -4.63
N ARG A 124 -28.76 9.20 -4.50
CA ARG A 124 -29.68 9.11 -5.65
C ARG A 124 -29.95 10.45 -6.34
N SER A 125 -29.77 11.57 -5.63
CA SER A 125 -30.04 12.91 -6.18
C SER A 125 -28.84 13.56 -6.88
N LEU A 126 -27.63 12.99 -6.77
CA LEU A 126 -26.38 13.60 -7.25
C LEU A 126 -25.59 12.67 -8.18
N ARG A 127 -26.06 12.49 -9.42
CA ARG A 127 -25.37 11.67 -10.45
C ARG A 127 -23.94 12.17 -10.75
N SER A 128 -23.72 13.49 -10.69
CA SER A 128 -22.43 14.14 -10.93
C SER A 128 -21.33 13.72 -9.94
N THR A 129 -21.69 13.38 -8.71
CA THR A 129 -20.71 12.97 -7.68
C THR A 129 -20.11 11.60 -7.98
N LYS A 130 -20.87 10.70 -8.61
CA LYS A 130 -20.36 9.37 -9.00
C LYS A 130 -19.38 9.45 -10.17
N SER A 131 -19.69 10.24 -11.20
CA SER A 131 -18.77 10.44 -12.34
C SER A 131 -17.47 11.11 -11.90
N MET A 132 -17.53 11.98 -10.89
CA MET A 132 -16.35 12.65 -10.34
C MET A 132 -15.33 11.67 -9.74
N ASN A 133 -15.79 10.67 -8.99
CA ASN A 133 -14.89 9.70 -8.35
C ASN A 133 -14.10 8.90 -9.40
N TRP A 134 -14.77 8.52 -10.51
CA TRP A 134 -14.14 7.84 -11.64
C TRP A 134 -13.21 8.76 -12.43
N TYR A 135 -13.55 10.04 -12.57
CA TYR A 135 -12.68 11.04 -13.19
C TYR A 135 -11.35 11.16 -12.44
N PHE A 136 -11.39 11.36 -11.12
CA PHE A 136 -10.17 11.45 -10.33
C PHE A 136 -9.36 10.14 -10.35
N LEU A 137 -10.02 8.97 -10.34
CA LEU A 137 -9.33 7.69 -10.53
C LEU A 137 -8.56 7.65 -11.85
N ALA A 138 -9.22 7.99 -12.97
CA ALA A 138 -8.59 7.98 -14.29
C ALA A 138 -7.43 9.00 -14.37
N THR A 139 -7.61 10.20 -13.83
CA THR A 139 -6.57 11.24 -13.81
C THR A 139 -5.36 10.81 -12.97
N THR A 140 -5.57 10.22 -11.79
CA THR A 140 -4.47 9.72 -10.94
C THR A 140 -3.77 8.52 -11.58
N MET A 141 -4.52 7.59 -12.18
CA MET A 141 -3.95 6.47 -12.93
C MET A 141 -3.13 6.97 -14.12
N TYR A 142 -3.63 7.94 -14.89
CA TYR A 142 -2.89 8.55 -15.99
C TYR A 142 -1.57 9.12 -15.48
N PHE A 143 -1.59 9.97 -14.45
CA PHE A 143 -0.37 10.57 -13.90
C PHE A 143 0.66 9.52 -13.46
N LEU A 144 0.26 8.62 -12.56
CA LEU A 144 1.18 7.66 -11.95
C LEU A 144 1.63 6.58 -12.94
N TYR A 145 0.70 5.96 -13.66
CA TYR A 145 1.03 4.84 -14.54
C TYR A 145 1.69 5.32 -15.82
N GLY A 146 1.30 6.51 -16.31
CA GLY A 146 1.96 7.16 -17.43
C GLY A 146 3.42 7.44 -17.12
N GLU A 147 3.76 7.90 -15.91
CA GLU A 147 5.16 8.15 -15.54
C GLU A 147 5.99 6.85 -15.54
N SER A 148 5.48 5.76 -14.97
CA SER A 148 6.14 4.45 -15.04
C SER A 148 6.32 3.96 -16.47
N VAL A 149 5.26 4.02 -17.29
CA VAL A 149 5.31 3.53 -18.68
C VAL A 149 6.31 4.35 -19.51
N ILE A 150 6.34 5.67 -19.36
CA ILE A 150 7.31 6.54 -20.04
C ILE A 150 8.74 6.21 -19.61
N TYR A 151 8.96 5.91 -18.33
CA TYR A 151 10.28 5.56 -17.79
C TYR A 151 10.79 4.23 -18.38
N TYR A 152 10.04 3.13 -18.24
CA TYR A 152 10.49 1.80 -18.67
C TYR A 152 10.41 1.60 -20.20
N PHE A 153 9.47 2.24 -20.89
CA PHE A 153 9.25 2.07 -22.33
C PHE A 153 9.56 3.32 -23.15
N LYS A 154 10.48 4.16 -22.69
CA LYS A 154 10.90 5.41 -23.36
C LYS A 154 11.17 5.22 -24.86
N HIS A 155 11.84 4.13 -25.25
CA HIS A 155 12.19 3.84 -26.63
C HIS A 155 10.97 3.52 -27.53
N ILE A 156 9.89 2.99 -26.98
CA ILE A 156 8.65 2.70 -27.72
C ILE A 156 7.79 3.97 -27.78
N VAL A 157 7.63 4.62 -26.63
CA VAL A 157 6.71 5.74 -26.45
C VAL A 157 7.18 7.01 -27.19
N LEU A 158 8.49 7.26 -27.26
CA LEU A 158 9.03 8.46 -27.93
C LEU A 158 9.12 8.33 -29.46
N VAL A 159 8.99 7.12 -30.02
CA VAL A 159 9.06 6.90 -31.47
C VAL A 159 7.70 7.13 -32.13
N ASP A 160 6.61 6.89 -31.41
CA ASP A 160 5.26 7.05 -31.94
C ASP A 160 4.83 8.53 -31.96
N LYS A 161 4.36 9.01 -33.12
CA LYS A 161 3.97 10.43 -33.32
C LYS A 161 2.77 10.86 -32.46
N VAL A 162 1.88 9.93 -32.11
CA VAL A 162 0.68 10.20 -31.29
C VAL A 162 1.05 10.18 -29.81
N LEU A 163 1.89 9.24 -29.38
CA LEU A 163 2.30 9.11 -27.98
C LEU A 163 3.36 10.14 -27.56
N LEU A 164 4.19 10.62 -28.49
CA LEU A 164 5.24 11.60 -28.23
C LEU A 164 4.75 12.88 -27.52
N PRO A 165 3.72 13.60 -27.98
CA PRO A 165 3.22 14.79 -27.29
C PRO A 165 2.64 14.46 -25.90
N LEU A 166 1.97 13.30 -25.75
CA LEU A 166 1.42 12.85 -24.47
C LEU A 166 2.54 12.55 -23.47
N ALA A 167 3.63 11.93 -23.92
CA ALA A 167 4.76 11.56 -23.07
C ALA A 167 5.63 12.75 -22.67
N THR A 168 5.94 13.63 -23.62
CA THR A 168 6.77 14.83 -23.39
C THR A 168 6.08 15.85 -22.48
N HIS A 169 4.76 16.02 -22.61
CA HIS A 169 3.97 16.95 -21.81
C HIS A 169 3.20 16.26 -20.67
N HIS A 170 3.52 15.01 -20.36
CA HIS A 170 2.77 14.14 -19.44
C HIS A 170 2.42 14.81 -18.11
N ARG A 171 3.43 15.41 -17.45
CA ARG A 171 3.26 16.08 -16.15
C ARG A 171 2.32 17.29 -16.24
N PHE A 172 2.45 18.09 -17.30
CA PHE A 172 1.60 19.26 -17.49
C PHE A 172 0.16 18.88 -17.84
N ILE A 173 -0.03 17.89 -18.72
CA ILE A 173 -1.36 17.34 -19.05
C ILE A 173 -2.04 16.81 -17.78
N SER A 174 -1.31 16.05 -16.96
CA SER A 174 -1.82 15.52 -15.69
C SER A 174 -2.25 16.62 -14.72
N PHE A 175 -1.46 17.70 -14.62
CA PHE A 175 -1.81 18.87 -13.83
C PHE A 175 -3.09 19.54 -14.33
N VAL A 176 -3.22 19.75 -15.65
CA VAL A 176 -4.43 20.34 -16.26
C VAL A 176 -5.67 19.47 -16.02
N LEU A 177 -5.56 18.14 -16.16
CA LEU A 177 -6.64 17.22 -15.84
C LEU A 177 -7.07 17.31 -14.37
N TYR A 178 -6.12 17.37 -13.44
CA TYR A 178 -6.44 17.52 -12.02
C TYR A 178 -7.17 18.85 -11.74
N VAL A 179 -6.66 19.97 -12.28
CA VAL A 179 -7.27 21.29 -12.13
C VAL A 179 -8.68 21.31 -12.72
N PHE A 180 -8.89 20.70 -13.88
CA PHE A 180 -10.21 20.60 -14.50
C PHE A 180 -11.19 19.84 -13.60
N GLY A 181 -10.79 18.69 -13.05
CA GLY A 181 -11.62 17.94 -12.09
C GLY A 181 -11.93 18.73 -10.83
N PHE A 182 -10.96 19.49 -10.31
CA PHE A 182 -11.15 20.35 -9.15
C PHE A 182 -12.14 21.49 -9.43
N VAL A 183 -11.98 22.21 -10.54
CA VAL A 183 -12.90 23.27 -10.95
C VAL A 183 -14.31 22.71 -11.18
N PHE A 184 -14.41 21.55 -11.85
CA PHE A 184 -15.69 20.87 -12.04
C PHE A 184 -16.35 20.46 -10.72
N PHE A 185 -15.55 20.05 -9.71
CA PHE A 185 -16.07 19.73 -8.38
C PHE A 185 -16.65 20.96 -7.70
N VAL A 186 -15.91 22.07 -7.70
CA VAL A 186 -16.37 23.35 -7.15
C VAL A 186 -17.64 23.84 -7.86
N ALA A 187 -17.69 23.74 -9.19
CA ALA A 187 -18.87 24.09 -9.98
C ALA A 187 -20.09 23.18 -9.70
N SER A 188 -19.87 21.95 -9.26
CA SER A 188 -20.92 20.98 -8.92
C SER A 188 -21.49 21.13 -7.50
N LEU A 189 -20.96 22.07 -6.70
CA LEU A 189 -21.40 22.30 -5.33
C LEU A 189 -22.86 22.75 -5.26
N GLN A 190 -23.65 22.03 -4.47
CA GLN A 190 -25.07 22.36 -4.26
C GLN A 190 -25.32 22.76 -2.80
N ALA A 191 -26.00 23.90 -2.64
CA ALA A 191 -26.43 24.40 -1.33
C ALA A 191 -27.24 23.33 -0.57
N GLY A 192 -26.97 23.19 0.73
CA GLY A 192 -27.59 22.16 1.59
C GLY A 192 -26.90 20.80 1.57
N ASN A 193 -26.01 20.52 0.60
CA ASN A 193 -25.31 19.23 0.49
C ASN A 193 -23.78 19.32 0.66
N TYR A 194 -23.23 20.49 1.01
CA TYR A 194 -21.78 20.70 1.11
C TYR A 194 -21.06 19.66 1.97
N LYS A 195 -21.56 19.38 3.18
CA LYS A 195 -20.95 18.38 4.06
C LYS A 195 -20.81 17.02 3.37
N PHE A 196 -21.84 16.58 2.63
CA PHE A 196 -21.80 15.31 1.92
C PHE A 196 -20.80 15.36 0.76
N GLN A 197 -20.80 16.42 -0.05
CA GLN A 197 -19.90 16.54 -1.20
C GLN A 197 -18.43 16.64 -0.80
N PHE A 198 -18.10 17.46 0.19
CA PHE A 198 -16.75 17.54 0.74
C PHE A 198 -16.32 16.24 1.43
N THR A 199 -17.23 15.55 2.12
CA THR A 199 -16.93 14.21 2.67
C THR A 199 -16.58 13.25 1.54
N ASN A 200 -17.41 13.13 0.50
CA ASN A 200 -17.11 12.24 -0.63
C ASN A 200 -15.82 12.63 -1.36
N PHE A 201 -15.54 13.92 -1.53
CA PHE A 201 -14.29 14.41 -2.11
C PHE A 201 -13.08 13.97 -1.27
N ALA A 202 -13.14 14.12 0.06
CA ALA A 202 -12.09 13.66 0.97
C ALA A 202 -11.93 12.13 0.93
N TRP A 203 -13.02 11.38 0.93
CA TRP A 203 -12.99 9.91 0.78
C TRP A 203 -12.37 9.48 -0.54
N THR A 204 -12.66 10.19 -1.62
CA THR A 204 -12.07 9.93 -2.94
C THR A 204 -10.57 10.11 -2.89
N HIS A 205 -10.08 11.24 -2.39
CA HIS A 205 -8.63 11.50 -2.31
C HIS A 205 -7.91 10.54 -1.35
N MET A 206 -8.54 10.21 -0.22
CA MET A 206 -8.01 9.19 0.69
C MET A 206 -7.92 7.82 0.02
N ALA A 207 -8.95 7.41 -0.73
CA ALA A 207 -8.94 6.13 -1.46
C ALA A 207 -7.88 6.12 -2.58
N LEU A 208 -7.71 7.22 -3.32
CA LEU A 208 -6.65 7.35 -4.33
C LEU A 208 -5.26 7.20 -3.69
N TYR A 209 -5.04 7.86 -2.55
CA TYR A 209 -3.79 7.76 -1.82
C TYR A 209 -3.54 6.35 -1.26
N LEU A 210 -4.52 5.74 -0.60
CA LEU A 210 -4.32 4.43 0.05
C LEU A 210 -4.33 3.24 -0.91
N ILE A 211 -4.94 3.37 -2.09
CA ILE A 211 -5.09 2.27 -3.05
C ILE A 211 -4.25 2.51 -4.31
N VAL A 212 -4.46 3.63 -5.00
CA VAL A 212 -3.90 3.84 -6.35
C VAL A 212 -2.40 4.16 -6.28
N VAL A 213 -1.98 4.99 -5.33
CA VAL A 213 -0.54 5.26 -5.11
C VAL A 213 0.19 3.98 -4.70
N GLN A 214 -0.39 3.19 -3.81
CA GLN A 214 0.21 1.91 -3.40
C GLN A 214 0.26 0.90 -4.56
N ALA A 215 -0.80 0.82 -5.37
CA ALA A 215 -0.83 -0.04 -6.55
C ALA A 215 0.20 0.40 -7.62
N HIS A 216 0.50 1.69 -7.74
CA HIS A 216 1.58 2.19 -8.59
C HIS A 216 2.95 1.66 -8.14
N PHE A 217 3.25 1.67 -6.84
CA PHE A 217 4.50 1.08 -6.33
C PHE A 217 4.57 -0.43 -6.57
N VAL A 218 3.45 -1.15 -6.39
CA VAL A 218 3.34 -2.58 -6.73
C VAL A 218 3.62 -2.82 -8.21
N MET A 219 3.14 -1.94 -9.09
CA MET A 219 3.40 -2.03 -10.52
C MET A 219 4.88 -1.77 -10.87
N ASN A 220 5.52 -0.76 -10.25
CA ASN A 220 6.96 -0.53 -10.45
C ASN A 220 7.79 -1.73 -9.97
N ASN A 221 7.41 -2.38 -8.87
CA ASN A 221 8.06 -3.64 -8.47
C ASN A 221 7.96 -4.71 -9.55
N ILE A 222 6.82 -4.83 -10.25
CA ILE A 222 6.68 -5.77 -11.37
C ILE A 222 7.67 -5.41 -12.49
N PHE A 223 7.87 -4.12 -12.79
CA PHE A 223 8.82 -3.68 -13.82
C PHE A 223 10.28 -3.95 -13.45
N GLU A 224 10.65 -3.81 -12.18
CA GLU A 224 12.01 -4.14 -11.71
C GLU A 224 12.30 -5.65 -11.69
N GLY A 225 11.25 -6.47 -11.68
CA GLY A 225 11.33 -7.92 -11.83
C GLY A 225 10.26 -8.63 -11.01
N MET A 226 9.72 -9.73 -11.54
CA MET A 226 8.62 -10.46 -10.89
C MET A 226 8.90 -10.88 -9.45
N ILE A 227 10.16 -11.07 -9.06
CA ILE A 227 10.54 -11.40 -7.69
C ILE A 227 10.11 -10.29 -6.70
N TRP A 228 10.25 -9.01 -7.07
CA TRP A 228 9.90 -7.87 -6.20
C TRP A 228 8.41 -7.69 -5.99
N PHE A 229 7.60 -8.33 -6.84
CA PHE A 229 6.15 -8.44 -6.66
C PHE A 229 5.76 -9.73 -5.94
N PHE A 230 6.20 -10.88 -6.47
CA PHE A 230 5.72 -12.19 -6.05
C PHE A 230 6.24 -12.60 -4.66
N LEU A 231 7.51 -12.32 -4.35
CA LEU A 231 8.06 -12.66 -3.04
C LEU A 231 7.33 -11.91 -1.92
N PRO A 232 7.25 -10.56 -1.92
CA PRO A 232 6.48 -9.84 -0.89
C PRO A 232 5.03 -10.28 -0.77
N ALA A 233 4.34 -10.51 -1.89
CA ALA A 233 2.96 -10.98 -1.88
C ALA A 233 2.82 -12.37 -1.23
N ALA A 234 3.71 -13.30 -1.59
CA ALA A 234 3.74 -14.65 -1.02
C ALA A 234 4.07 -14.63 0.48
N LEU A 235 4.94 -13.73 0.94
CA LEU A 235 5.27 -13.58 2.35
C LEU A 235 4.07 -13.15 3.19
N VAL A 236 3.28 -12.19 2.71
CA VAL A 236 2.04 -11.76 3.41
C VAL A 236 1.03 -12.90 3.47
N ILE A 237 0.81 -13.61 2.36
CA ILE A 237 -0.12 -14.76 2.31
C ILE A 237 0.33 -15.85 3.29
N THR A 238 1.62 -16.16 3.28
CA THR A 238 2.22 -17.18 4.14
C THR A 238 2.11 -16.78 5.61
N ASN A 239 2.36 -15.52 5.92
CA ASN A 239 2.21 -14.98 7.27
C ASN A 239 0.77 -15.11 7.78
N ASP A 240 -0.23 -14.77 6.97
CA ASP A 240 -1.64 -14.92 7.38
C ASP A 240 -2.03 -16.40 7.62
N ILE A 241 -1.54 -17.32 6.79
CA ILE A 241 -1.76 -18.77 6.96
C ILE A 241 -1.13 -19.26 8.27
N PHE A 242 0.15 -18.97 8.49
CA PHE A 242 0.83 -19.44 9.70
C PHE A 242 0.37 -18.72 10.97
N ALA A 243 -0.06 -17.46 10.89
CA ALA A 243 -0.68 -16.76 12.01
C ALA A 243 -1.97 -17.44 12.46
N TYR A 244 -2.76 -17.94 11.50
CA TYR A 244 -3.95 -18.72 11.79
C TYR A 244 -3.62 -20.10 12.38
N ILE A 245 -2.69 -20.85 11.76
CA ILE A 245 -2.31 -22.20 12.22
C ILE A 245 -1.69 -22.16 13.61
N CYS A 246 -0.65 -21.34 13.82
CA CYS A 246 0.00 -21.18 15.12
C CYS A 246 -0.96 -20.57 16.15
N GLY A 247 -1.87 -19.68 15.71
CA GLY A 247 -2.89 -19.10 16.58
C GLY A 247 -3.90 -20.12 17.11
N ILE A 248 -4.29 -21.12 16.32
CA ILE A 248 -5.16 -22.21 16.78
C ILE A 248 -4.42 -23.19 17.68
N MET A 249 -3.18 -23.55 17.32
CA MET A 249 -2.41 -24.57 18.05
C MET A 249 -1.88 -24.08 19.40
N PHE A 250 -1.43 -22.82 19.47
CA PHE A 250 -0.69 -22.28 20.61
C PHE A 250 -1.30 -20.99 21.19
N GLY A 251 -2.35 -20.45 20.58
CA GLY A 251 -2.91 -19.15 20.96
C GLY A 251 -3.55 -19.15 22.34
N ARG A 252 -3.09 -18.26 23.21
CA ARG A 252 -3.65 -18.03 24.54
C ARG A 252 -3.85 -16.55 24.83
N THR A 253 -2.97 -15.69 24.33
CA THR A 253 -3.00 -14.26 24.59
C THR A 253 -3.49 -13.47 23.39
N GLN A 254 -4.49 -12.60 23.62
CA GLN A 254 -5.06 -11.77 22.56
C GLN A 254 -4.10 -10.62 22.18
N LEU A 255 -3.92 -10.39 20.88
CA LEU A 255 -3.01 -9.35 20.38
C LEU A 255 -3.62 -7.94 20.46
N ILE A 256 -4.86 -7.75 19.99
CA ILE A 256 -5.53 -6.44 19.96
C ILE A 256 -7.04 -6.56 20.18
N LYS A 257 -7.63 -5.64 20.95
CA LYS A 257 -9.08 -5.60 21.24
C LYS A 257 -9.95 -5.49 19.98
N LEU A 258 -9.46 -4.78 18.98
CA LEU A 258 -10.15 -4.58 17.70
C LEU A 258 -10.34 -5.88 16.90
N SER A 259 -9.47 -6.88 17.10
CA SER A 259 -9.47 -8.16 16.40
C SER A 259 -9.36 -9.34 17.38
N PRO A 260 -10.49 -9.80 17.95
CA PRO A 260 -10.50 -10.75 19.06
C PRO A 260 -9.95 -12.14 18.74
N LYS A 261 -9.78 -12.47 17.45
CA LYS A 261 -9.28 -13.77 17.00
C LYS A 261 -7.76 -13.81 16.78
N LYS A 262 -7.06 -12.67 16.82
CA LYS A 262 -5.59 -12.66 16.63
C LYS A 262 -4.89 -12.81 17.97
N THR A 263 -3.93 -13.73 18.03
CA THR A 263 -3.17 -14.06 19.24
C THR A 263 -1.70 -13.68 19.09
N VAL A 264 -1.02 -13.41 20.22
CA VAL A 264 0.42 -13.07 20.22
C VAL A 264 1.26 -14.27 19.81
N GLU A 265 0.91 -15.47 20.28
CA GLU A 265 1.63 -16.70 19.93
C GLU A 265 1.49 -17.02 18.43
N GLY A 266 0.30 -16.76 17.86
CA GLY A 266 0.07 -16.86 16.42
C GLY A 266 0.94 -15.88 15.64
N PHE A 267 1.05 -14.64 16.12
CA PHE A 267 1.88 -13.59 15.49
C PHE A 267 3.37 -13.94 15.51
N VAL A 268 3.91 -14.39 16.64
CA VAL A 268 5.32 -14.79 16.77
C VAL A 268 5.62 -16.06 15.97
N GLY A 269 4.73 -17.06 16.03
CA GLY A 269 4.87 -18.29 15.25
C GLY A 269 4.87 -18.03 13.74
N ALA A 270 3.99 -17.14 13.28
CA ALA A 270 3.94 -16.72 11.87
C ALA A 270 5.24 -16.06 11.42
N TRP A 271 5.86 -15.21 12.25
CA TRP A 271 7.13 -14.57 11.93
C TRP A 271 8.23 -15.60 11.65
N ILE A 272 8.43 -16.55 12.56
CA ILE A 272 9.45 -17.60 12.41
C ILE A 272 9.20 -18.41 11.12
N MET A 273 7.95 -18.84 10.90
CA MET A 273 7.62 -19.64 9.71
C MET A 273 7.74 -18.85 8.41
N THR A 274 7.40 -17.56 8.41
CA THR A 274 7.51 -16.69 7.24
C THR A 274 8.97 -16.43 6.89
N VAL A 275 9.85 -16.28 7.89
CA VAL A 275 11.30 -16.19 7.66
C VAL A 275 11.81 -17.47 7.01
N LEU A 276 11.52 -18.65 7.58
CA LEU A 276 11.94 -19.94 7.01
C LEU A 276 11.43 -20.14 5.58
N PHE A 277 10.16 -19.81 5.33
CA PHE A 277 9.59 -19.86 4.00
C PHE A 277 10.26 -18.88 3.02
N SER A 278 10.63 -17.68 3.47
CA SER A 278 11.31 -16.69 2.63
C SER A 278 12.66 -17.19 2.11
N PHE A 279 13.44 -17.85 2.96
CA PHE A 279 14.71 -18.47 2.57
C PHE A 279 14.49 -19.56 1.52
N LEU A 280 13.51 -20.44 1.71
CA LEU A 280 13.18 -21.47 0.73
C LEU A 280 12.75 -20.87 -0.62
N LEU A 281 11.82 -19.91 -0.58
CA LEU A 281 11.23 -19.32 -1.77
C LEU A 281 12.28 -18.55 -2.60
N VAL A 282 13.14 -17.76 -1.95
CA VAL A 282 14.20 -17.02 -2.65
C VAL A 282 15.18 -17.96 -3.34
N ASN A 283 15.57 -19.07 -2.70
CA ASN A 283 16.43 -20.08 -3.33
C ASN A 283 15.81 -20.73 -4.57
N ILE A 284 14.48 -20.78 -4.66
CA ILE A 284 13.76 -21.28 -5.85
C ILE A 284 13.70 -20.19 -6.92
N LEU A 285 13.31 -18.96 -6.56
CA LEU A 285 13.08 -17.87 -7.51
C LEU A 285 14.38 -17.39 -8.18
N MET A 286 15.49 -17.35 -7.46
CA MET A 286 16.79 -16.91 -8.01
C MET A 286 17.31 -17.81 -9.15
N ARG A 287 16.80 -19.03 -9.29
CA ARG A 287 17.21 -19.95 -10.36
C ARG A 287 16.67 -19.57 -11.73
N SER A 288 15.67 -18.69 -11.79
CA SER A 288 14.99 -18.33 -13.03
C SER A 288 15.20 -16.86 -13.38
N LYS A 289 15.78 -16.61 -14.57
CA LYS A 289 15.98 -15.26 -15.11
C LYS A 289 14.67 -14.49 -15.30
N TYR A 290 13.56 -15.19 -15.57
CA TYR A 290 12.24 -14.58 -15.69
C TYR A 290 11.81 -13.84 -14.40
N PHE A 291 12.21 -14.34 -13.23
CA PHE A 291 11.83 -13.72 -11.97
C PHE A 291 12.74 -12.56 -11.54
N ILE A 292 14.03 -12.65 -11.84
CA ILE A 292 15.05 -11.71 -11.34
C ILE A 292 15.37 -10.55 -12.28
N CYS A 293 15.06 -10.69 -13.58
CA CYS A 293 15.37 -9.65 -14.55
C CYS A 293 14.30 -8.56 -14.60
N PRO A 294 14.68 -7.28 -14.76
CA PRO A 294 13.74 -6.20 -15.04
C PRO A 294 13.12 -6.37 -16.44
N VAL A 295 11.96 -5.74 -16.61
CA VAL A 295 11.18 -5.80 -17.85
C VAL A 295 11.86 -5.02 -18.96
N ASN A 296 12.28 -5.75 -19.99
CA ASN A 296 12.77 -5.17 -21.25
C ASN A 296 11.78 -5.39 -22.41
N ASP A 297 10.90 -6.40 -22.30
CA ASP A 297 9.89 -6.74 -23.28
C ASP A 297 8.60 -7.16 -22.56
N LEU A 298 7.47 -6.51 -22.89
CA LEU A 298 6.15 -6.78 -22.32
C LEU A 298 5.54 -8.09 -22.82
N GLY A 299 5.98 -8.60 -23.97
CA GLY A 299 5.54 -9.87 -24.54
C GLY A 299 6.23 -11.10 -23.93
N ALA A 300 7.26 -10.90 -23.11
CA ALA A 300 8.01 -11.98 -22.52
C ALA A 300 7.18 -12.76 -21.49
N ASN A 301 7.16 -14.09 -21.66
CA ASN A 301 6.54 -15.04 -20.76
C ASN A 301 7.59 -15.96 -20.11
N VAL A 302 7.16 -16.88 -19.23
CA VAL A 302 8.08 -17.78 -18.53
C VAL A 302 8.90 -18.70 -19.46
N PHE A 303 8.38 -18.99 -20.66
CA PHE A 303 9.02 -19.87 -21.64
C PHE A 303 10.03 -19.15 -22.53
N THR A 304 9.72 -17.91 -22.93
CA THR A 304 10.65 -17.07 -23.70
C THR A 304 11.78 -16.54 -22.82
N GLY A 305 11.49 -16.33 -21.53
CA GLY A 305 12.40 -15.75 -20.55
C GLY A 305 12.75 -14.29 -20.86
N LEU A 306 13.57 -13.70 -19.99
CA LEU A 306 14.14 -12.37 -20.16
C LEU A 306 15.67 -12.47 -20.17
N LYS A 307 16.30 -11.57 -20.93
CA LYS A 307 17.75 -11.39 -20.96
C LYS A 307 18.10 -10.09 -20.26
N CYS A 308 18.91 -10.19 -19.21
CA CYS A 308 19.46 -9.06 -18.47
C CYS A 308 20.82 -9.44 -17.87
N ASP A 309 21.58 -8.43 -17.47
CA ASP A 309 22.68 -8.60 -16.54
C ASP A 309 22.13 -8.82 -15.14
N VAL A 310 22.47 -9.96 -14.55
CA VAL A 310 21.97 -10.33 -13.22
C VAL A 310 22.53 -9.36 -12.18
N ASN A 311 21.64 -8.82 -11.32
CA ASN A 311 22.06 -7.98 -10.20
C ASN A 311 22.94 -8.83 -9.23
N PRO A 312 24.10 -8.31 -8.78
CA PRO A 312 25.01 -9.01 -7.86
C PRO A 312 24.34 -9.56 -6.60
N VAL A 313 23.23 -8.97 -6.15
CA VAL A 313 22.44 -9.45 -5.01
C VAL A 313 21.99 -10.92 -5.15
N PHE A 314 21.80 -11.40 -6.38
CA PHE A 314 21.38 -12.76 -6.69
C PHE A 314 22.53 -13.74 -6.91
N VAL A 315 23.77 -13.26 -6.96
CA VAL A 315 24.96 -14.10 -7.17
C VAL A 315 25.47 -14.60 -5.82
N PRO A 316 25.63 -15.92 -5.61
CA PRO A 316 26.20 -16.45 -4.37
C PRO A 316 27.66 -16.02 -4.22
N HIS A 317 28.00 -15.50 -3.04
CA HIS A 317 29.38 -15.19 -2.67
C HIS A 317 29.84 -16.13 -1.55
N THR A 318 31.09 -16.60 -1.63
CA THR A 318 31.75 -17.39 -0.59
C THR A 318 32.40 -16.43 0.40
N PHE A 319 31.87 -16.39 1.62
CA PHE A 319 32.45 -15.59 2.70
C PHE A 319 33.32 -16.48 3.59
N GLU A 320 34.58 -16.10 3.74
CA GLU A 320 35.50 -16.71 4.69
C GLU A 320 35.36 -15.99 6.03
N LEU A 321 34.92 -16.72 7.06
CA LEU A 321 34.77 -16.12 8.40
C LEU A 321 36.15 -15.84 9.01
N PRO A 322 36.30 -14.74 9.77
CA PRO A 322 37.52 -14.50 10.54
C PRO A 322 37.83 -15.70 11.42
N ARG A 323 39.11 -16.07 11.54
CA ARG A 323 39.53 -17.18 12.42
C ARG A 323 39.06 -16.89 13.84
N PHE A 324 38.05 -17.64 14.28
CA PHE A 324 37.61 -17.56 15.66
C PHE A 324 38.68 -18.19 16.56
N PHE A 325 39.08 -17.46 17.61
CA PHE A 325 40.15 -17.87 18.54
C PHE A 325 39.90 -19.23 19.24
N PHE A 326 38.65 -19.69 19.27
CA PHE A 326 38.24 -20.95 19.91
C PHE A 326 38.23 -22.18 18.98
N LEU A 327 38.49 -22.02 17.68
CA LEU A 327 38.50 -23.12 16.72
C LEU A 327 39.94 -23.63 16.47
N PRO A 328 40.14 -24.94 16.23
CA PRO A 328 41.45 -25.49 15.91
C PRO A 328 42.13 -24.73 14.75
N PRO A 329 43.46 -24.56 14.76
CA PRO A 329 44.19 -23.71 13.80
C PRO A 329 44.06 -24.14 12.32
N ASN A 330 43.42 -25.29 12.02
CA ASN A 330 43.21 -25.82 10.67
C ASN A 330 41.73 -25.85 10.21
N THR A 331 40.79 -25.24 10.93
CA THR A 331 39.39 -25.16 10.46
C THR A 331 39.08 -23.78 9.90
N SER A 332 39.10 -23.64 8.58
CA SER A 332 38.46 -22.51 7.88
C SER A 332 37.01 -22.86 7.58
N PHE A 333 36.07 -22.04 8.07
CA PHE A 333 34.65 -22.19 7.76
C PHE A 333 34.29 -21.22 6.64
N SER A 334 33.95 -21.74 5.46
CA SER A 334 33.44 -20.96 4.35
C SER A 334 31.93 -21.16 4.23
N LEU A 335 31.18 -20.06 4.20
CA LEU A 335 29.73 -20.08 4.00
C LEU A 335 29.41 -19.46 2.64
N THR A 336 28.70 -20.22 1.81
CA THR A 336 28.22 -19.71 0.51
C THR A 336 26.76 -19.29 0.67
N PHE A 337 26.49 -18.00 0.50
CA PHE A 337 25.12 -17.49 0.50
C PHE A 337 24.98 -16.32 -0.48
N ALA A 338 23.78 -16.15 -1.04
CA ALA A 338 23.47 -15.01 -1.89
C ALA A 338 23.00 -13.84 -1.01
N PRO A 339 23.47 -12.59 -1.24
CA PRO A 339 23.03 -11.43 -0.46
C PRO A 339 21.50 -11.26 -0.43
N MET A 340 20.80 -11.68 -1.49
CA MET A 340 19.33 -11.70 -1.55
C MET A 340 18.67 -12.44 -0.39
N GLN A 341 19.31 -13.46 0.17
CA GLN A 341 18.77 -14.19 1.32
C GLN A 341 18.69 -13.31 2.58
N LEU A 342 19.64 -12.38 2.77
CA LEU A 342 19.58 -11.39 3.85
C LEU A 342 18.47 -10.35 3.61
N HIS A 343 18.29 -9.91 2.37
CA HIS A 343 17.18 -9.03 2.01
C HIS A 343 15.82 -9.73 2.21
N ALA A 344 15.74 -11.03 1.94
CA ALA A 344 14.54 -11.84 2.21
C ALA A 344 14.16 -11.86 3.69
N LEU A 345 15.16 -11.89 4.59
CA LEU A 345 14.94 -11.77 6.03
C LEU A 345 14.32 -10.42 6.41
N ALA A 346 14.80 -9.32 5.82
CA ALA A 346 14.23 -7.99 6.04
C ALA A 346 12.78 -7.91 5.52
N LEU A 347 12.52 -8.39 4.31
CA LEU A 347 11.19 -8.42 3.69
C LEU A 347 10.21 -9.28 4.51
N SER A 348 10.60 -10.48 4.93
CA SER A 348 9.76 -11.38 5.72
C SER A 348 9.48 -10.85 7.12
N THR A 349 10.47 -10.21 7.74
CA THR A 349 10.28 -9.55 9.04
C THR A 349 9.29 -8.40 8.94
N PHE A 350 9.38 -7.56 7.91
CA PHE A 350 8.40 -6.50 7.69
C PHE A 350 7.01 -7.06 7.37
N ALA A 351 6.92 -8.07 6.50
CA ALA A 351 5.66 -8.72 6.13
C ALA A 351 4.94 -9.33 7.33
N SER A 352 5.67 -9.81 8.33
CA SER A 352 5.09 -10.38 9.53
C SER A 352 4.80 -9.36 10.61
N LEU A 353 5.74 -8.45 10.89
CA LEU A 353 5.63 -7.57 12.05
C LEU A 353 4.83 -6.29 11.75
N ILE A 354 4.96 -5.73 10.54
CA ILE A 354 4.43 -4.40 10.21
C ILE A 354 3.26 -4.46 9.25
N ALA A 355 3.33 -5.27 8.18
CA ALA A 355 2.25 -5.34 7.19
C ALA A 355 0.85 -5.66 7.79
N PRO A 356 0.69 -6.52 8.83
CA PRO A 356 -0.61 -6.79 9.43
C PRO A 356 -1.31 -5.59 10.05
N PHE A 357 -0.59 -4.49 10.32
CA PHE A 357 -1.20 -3.24 10.77
C PHE A 357 -2.08 -2.60 9.70
N GLY A 358 -1.83 -2.85 8.41
CA GLY A 358 -2.77 -2.49 7.33
C GLY A 358 -4.13 -3.14 7.51
N GLY A 359 -4.14 -4.44 7.80
CA GLY A 359 -5.37 -5.16 8.11
C GLY A 359 -6.06 -4.73 9.41
N PHE A 360 -5.30 -4.28 10.42
CA PHE A 360 -5.87 -3.68 11.62
C PHE A 360 -6.53 -2.32 11.33
N PHE A 361 -5.88 -1.48 10.52
CA PHE A 361 -6.43 -0.21 10.07
C PHE A 361 -7.73 -0.41 9.28
N ALA A 362 -7.72 -1.31 8.30
CA ALA A 362 -8.89 -1.66 7.50
C ALA A 362 -10.03 -2.22 8.36
N SER A 363 -9.69 -3.08 9.33
CA SER A 363 -10.67 -3.57 10.32
C SER A 363 -11.26 -2.44 11.15
N GLY A 364 -10.47 -1.47 11.59
CA GLY A 364 -10.93 -0.29 12.33
C GLY A 364 -11.97 0.51 11.56
N LEU A 365 -11.68 0.78 10.28
CA LEU A 365 -12.61 1.46 9.37
C LEU A 365 -13.94 0.70 9.29
N LYS A 366 -13.90 -0.62 9.06
CA LYS A 366 -15.11 -1.45 8.97
C LYS A 366 -15.97 -1.40 10.23
N ARG A 367 -15.35 -1.43 11.42
CA ARG A 367 -16.08 -1.35 12.70
C ARG A 367 -16.75 0.00 12.90
N THR A 368 -16.11 1.10 12.49
CA THR A 368 -16.70 2.46 12.57
C THR A 368 -17.97 2.57 11.73
N PHE A 369 -18.00 1.95 10.55
CA PHE A 369 -19.17 1.94 9.67
C PHE A 369 -20.17 0.81 9.96
N LYS A 370 -19.93 0.00 11.01
CA LYS A 370 -20.76 -1.16 11.37
C LYS A 370 -20.92 -2.18 10.23
N ILE A 371 -19.92 -2.26 9.36
CA ILE A 371 -19.84 -3.26 8.29
C ILE A 371 -18.85 -4.37 8.69
N LYS A 372 -18.98 -5.53 8.05
CA LYS A 372 -18.08 -6.67 8.29
C LYS A 372 -16.98 -6.78 7.24
N ASP A 373 -17.35 -6.57 5.98
CA ASP A 373 -16.53 -6.70 4.78
C ASP A 373 -16.72 -5.43 3.93
N PHE A 374 -15.72 -5.05 3.13
CA PHE A 374 -15.78 -3.83 2.30
C PHE A 374 -16.78 -3.95 1.12
N GLY A 375 -17.07 -5.18 0.71
CA GLY A 375 -18.02 -5.50 -0.35
C GLY A 375 -18.18 -7.01 -0.52
N ASP A 376 -18.87 -7.41 -1.58
CA ASP A 376 -19.13 -8.81 -1.94
C ASP A 376 -18.57 -9.15 -3.32
N SER A 377 -17.41 -8.57 -3.69
CA SER A 377 -16.86 -8.71 -5.05
C SER A 377 -16.40 -10.12 -5.39
N ILE A 378 -16.07 -10.95 -4.39
CA ILE A 378 -15.66 -12.34 -4.60
C ILE A 378 -16.67 -13.27 -3.91
N PRO A 379 -17.39 -14.12 -4.67
CA PRO A 379 -18.41 -14.99 -4.10
C PRO A 379 -17.87 -15.88 -2.97
N GLY A 380 -18.50 -15.78 -1.80
CA GLY A 380 -18.12 -16.53 -0.60
C GLY A 380 -16.83 -16.06 0.10
N HIS A 381 -16.13 -15.05 -0.43
CA HIS A 381 -14.82 -14.60 0.05
C HIS A 381 -14.79 -13.17 0.62
N GLY A 382 -15.85 -12.38 0.39
CA GLY A 382 -15.98 -11.00 0.85
C GLY A 382 -15.46 -9.99 -0.17
N GLY A 383 -14.94 -8.87 0.32
CA GLY A 383 -14.43 -7.78 -0.50
C GLY A 383 -13.02 -8.04 -1.03
N MET A 384 -12.68 -7.44 -2.17
CA MET A 384 -11.31 -7.42 -2.68
C MET A 384 -10.39 -6.62 -1.75
N THR A 385 -10.89 -5.49 -1.23
CA THR A 385 -10.15 -4.61 -0.33
C THR A 385 -9.72 -5.34 0.95
N ASP A 386 -10.57 -6.26 1.46
CA ASP A 386 -10.27 -7.10 2.62
C ASP A 386 -9.09 -8.06 2.41
N ARG A 387 -8.68 -8.30 1.15
CA ARG A 387 -7.56 -9.18 0.79
C ARG A 387 -6.28 -8.41 0.49
N MET A 388 -6.40 -7.13 0.19
CA MET A 388 -5.31 -6.29 -0.30
C MET A 388 -4.79 -5.28 0.74
N ASP A 389 -5.46 -5.15 1.89
CA ASP A 389 -5.11 -4.20 2.95
C ASP A 389 -3.66 -4.33 3.46
N CYS A 390 -3.20 -5.56 3.72
CA CYS A 390 -1.80 -5.84 4.08
C CYS A 390 -0.87 -5.81 2.85
N GLN A 391 -1.39 -6.20 1.68
CA GLN A 391 -0.60 -6.32 0.44
C GLN A 391 -0.14 -4.96 -0.08
N PHE A 392 -0.99 -3.93 0.00
CA PHE A 392 -0.62 -2.58 -0.45
C PHE A 392 0.51 -1.98 0.37
N ILE A 393 0.50 -2.14 1.70
CA ILE A 393 1.59 -1.68 2.56
C ILE A 393 2.88 -2.46 2.27
N MET A 394 2.77 -3.78 2.08
CA MET A 394 3.92 -4.61 1.76
C MET A 394 4.54 -4.25 0.40
N GLY A 395 3.70 -4.02 -0.62
CA GLY A 395 4.14 -3.62 -1.95
C GLY A 395 4.88 -2.29 -1.95
N PHE A 396 4.38 -1.30 -1.20
CA PHE A 396 5.07 -0.03 -1.02
C PHE A 396 6.43 -0.19 -0.33
N PHE A 397 6.49 -0.99 0.74
CA PHE A 397 7.75 -1.27 1.42
C PHE A 397 8.75 -1.97 0.49
N ALA A 398 8.31 -2.95 -0.29
CA ALA A 398 9.18 -3.65 -1.24
C ALA A 398 9.80 -2.68 -2.26
N TYR A 399 9.02 -1.73 -2.77
CA TYR A 399 9.50 -0.69 -3.69
C TYR A 399 10.57 0.20 -3.03
N MET A 400 10.24 0.77 -1.87
CA MET A 400 11.17 1.63 -1.14
C MET A 400 12.47 0.88 -0.78
N TYR A 401 12.34 -0.37 -0.35
CA TYR A 401 13.47 -1.21 0.03
C TYR A 401 14.36 -1.54 -1.17
N PHE A 402 13.75 -1.88 -2.32
CA PHE A 402 14.48 -2.14 -3.56
C PHE A 402 15.31 -0.93 -4.00
N HIS A 403 14.68 0.24 -4.17
CA HIS A 403 15.35 1.45 -4.62
C HIS A 403 16.41 1.97 -3.64
N THR A 404 16.31 1.62 -2.35
CA THR A 404 17.28 2.07 -1.35
C THR A 404 18.49 1.14 -1.23
N PHE A 405 18.27 -0.18 -1.24
CA PHE A 405 19.31 -1.15 -0.84
C PHE A 405 19.76 -2.08 -1.96
N ILE A 406 19.04 -2.15 -3.08
CA ILE A 406 19.19 -3.22 -4.07
C ILE A 406 19.43 -2.68 -5.47
N GLU A 407 18.79 -1.56 -5.81
CA GLU A 407 19.02 -0.89 -7.08
C GLU A 407 20.48 -0.50 -7.23
N VAL A 408 21.09 -0.93 -8.34
CA VAL A 408 22.47 -0.59 -8.68
C VAL A 408 22.45 0.46 -9.77
N HIS A 409 22.85 1.68 -9.46
CA HIS A 409 23.04 2.72 -10.46
C HIS A 409 24.32 2.46 -11.25
N LYS A 410 24.20 1.69 -12.34
CA LYS A 410 25.29 1.53 -13.30
C LYS A 410 25.42 2.82 -14.10
N VAL A 411 26.34 3.69 -13.70
CA VAL A 411 26.72 4.85 -14.50
C VAL A 411 27.53 4.34 -15.69
N SER A 412 26.98 4.49 -16.90
CA SER A 412 27.70 4.15 -18.14
C SER A 412 28.72 5.25 -18.49
N LEU A 413 29.79 4.89 -19.18
CA LEU A 413 30.75 5.89 -19.70
C LEU A 413 30.04 6.94 -20.55
N GLY A 414 29.06 6.52 -21.37
CA GLY A 414 28.25 7.41 -22.18
C GLY A 414 27.47 8.43 -21.35
N SER A 415 26.85 8.03 -20.24
CA SER A 415 26.14 8.95 -19.34
C SER A 415 27.08 9.90 -18.60
N VAL A 416 28.27 9.46 -18.20
CA VAL A 416 29.29 10.36 -17.62
C VAL A 416 29.71 11.38 -18.66
N LEU A 417 29.96 10.93 -19.90
CA LEU A 417 30.40 11.78 -20.98
C LEU A 417 29.31 12.78 -21.40
N GLU A 418 28.06 12.36 -21.53
CA GLU A 418 26.93 13.25 -21.82
C GLU A 418 26.76 14.29 -20.71
N THR A 419 26.83 13.88 -19.44
CA THR A 419 26.75 14.82 -18.30
C THR A 419 27.92 15.80 -18.32
N ALA A 420 29.14 15.32 -18.54
CA ALA A 420 30.33 16.15 -18.62
C ALA A 420 30.25 17.15 -19.78
N ILE A 421 29.75 16.75 -20.95
CA ILE A 421 29.67 17.62 -22.13
C ILE A 421 28.51 18.62 -22.02
N THR A 422 27.34 18.20 -21.53
CA THR A 422 26.13 19.02 -21.56
C THR A 422 25.95 19.90 -20.33
N SER A 423 26.52 19.50 -19.20
CA SER A 423 26.26 20.14 -17.91
C SER A 423 27.46 20.88 -17.32
N LEU A 424 28.70 20.55 -17.70
CA LEU A 424 29.91 21.24 -17.22
C LEU A 424 30.34 22.33 -18.20
N GLN A 425 30.86 23.43 -17.65
CA GLN A 425 31.54 24.46 -18.44
C GLN A 425 32.87 23.93 -19.02
N PRO A 426 33.39 24.50 -20.12
CA PRO A 426 34.64 24.05 -20.74
C PRO A 426 35.82 23.96 -19.76
N GLU A 427 35.91 24.89 -18.81
CA GLU A 427 36.96 24.90 -17.79
C GLU A 427 36.84 23.71 -16.83
N GLU A 428 35.62 23.41 -16.38
CA GLU A 428 35.31 22.27 -15.51
C GLU A 428 35.53 20.92 -16.22
N GLN A 429 35.29 20.86 -17.54
CA GLN A 429 35.60 19.68 -18.35
C GLN A 429 37.11 19.40 -18.37
N VAL A 430 37.93 20.44 -18.54
CA VAL A 430 39.39 20.31 -18.51
C VAL A 430 39.88 19.88 -17.13
N GLU A 431 39.30 20.43 -16.06
CA GLU A 431 39.63 20.05 -14.68
C GLU A 431 39.23 18.60 -14.36
N LEU A 432 38.07 18.14 -14.84
CA LEU A 432 37.63 16.75 -14.71
C LEU A 432 38.63 15.79 -15.37
N VAL A 433 39.07 16.09 -16.60
CA VAL A 433 40.07 15.28 -17.32
C VAL A 433 41.40 15.26 -16.55
N LYS A 434 41.89 16.40 -16.08
CA LYS A 434 43.13 16.49 -15.27
C LYS A 434 43.01 15.64 -14.00
N SER A 435 41.89 15.73 -13.30
CA SER A 435 41.63 14.99 -12.05
C SER A 435 41.52 13.47 -12.28
N MET A 436 40.83 13.04 -13.33
CA MET A 436 40.77 11.62 -13.71
C MET A 436 42.14 11.08 -14.09
N CYS A 437 42.94 11.85 -14.83
CA CYS A 437 44.30 11.43 -15.16
C CYS A 437 45.15 11.27 -13.90
N ARG A 438 45.14 12.25 -12.99
CA ARG A 438 45.87 12.16 -11.72
C ARG A 438 45.42 10.94 -10.89
N TYR A 439 44.12 10.64 -10.86
CA TYR A 439 43.58 9.44 -10.21
C TYR A 439 44.11 8.14 -10.83
N LEU A 440 44.08 8.00 -12.17
CA LEU A 440 44.58 6.82 -12.88
C LEU A 440 46.09 6.63 -12.73
N SER A 441 46.85 7.73 -12.67
CA SER A 441 48.29 7.73 -12.39
C SER A 441 48.59 7.12 -11.02
N ASN A 442 47.85 7.52 -9.98
CA ASN A 442 48.03 7.02 -8.62
C ASN A 442 47.71 5.52 -8.49
N GLN A 443 46.89 4.98 -9.39
CA GLN A 443 46.57 3.55 -9.46
C GLN A 443 47.62 2.75 -10.29
N GLY A 444 48.61 3.42 -10.89
CA GLY A 444 49.60 2.78 -11.77
C GLY A 444 49.04 2.30 -13.12
N LEU A 445 47.85 2.77 -13.50
CA LEU A 445 47.13 2.32 -14.71
C LEU A 445 47.44 3.19 -15.93
N MET A 446 48.24 4.26 -15.78
CA MET A 446 48.56 5.20 -16.85
C MET A 446 50.02 5.08 -17.30
N PRO A 447 50.31 5.06 -18.62
CA PRO A 447 51.68 5.13 -19.13
C PRO A 447 52.37 6.45 -18.76
N GLN A 448 53.65 6.39 -18.38
CA GLN A 448 54.45 7.56 -17.96
C GLN A 448 54.55 8.65 -19.05
N GLU A 449 54.54 8.26 -20.32
CA GLU A 449 54.56 9.20 -21.46
C GLU A 449 53.30 10.07 -21.53
N LEU A 450 52.13 9.50 -21.22
CA LEU A 450 50.85 10.19 -21.26
C LEU A 450 50.73 11.18 -20.09
N GLN A 451 51.24 10.80 -18.91
CA GLN A 451 51.31 11.67 -17.75
C GLN A 451 52.19 12.91 -18.02
N ALA A 452 53.38 12.72 -18.60
CA ALA A 452 54.30 13.81 -18.94
C ALA A 452 53.72 14.78 -19.98
N CYS A 453 52.90 14.27 -20.92
CA CYS A 453 52.22 15.08 -21.93
C CYS A 453 51.14 15.99 -21.31
N LEU A 454 50.35 15.46 -20.38
CA LEU A 454 49.27 16.17 -19.70
C LEU A 454 49.79 17.23 -18.72
N GLU A 455 50.89 16.97 -18.02
CA GLU A 455 51.53 17.96 -17.14
C GLU A 455 52.00 19.18 -17.94
N ARG A 456 52.59 18.99 -19.13
CA ARG A 456 52.94 20.10 -20.04
C ARG A 456 51.72 20.88 -20.52
N ALA A 457 50.67 20.20 -20.97
CA ALA A 457 49.44 20.83 -21.44
C ALA A 457 48.69 21.60 -20.33
N SER A 458 48.99 21.34 -19.06
CA SER A 458 48.39 22.04 -17.92
C SER A 458 49.13 23.31 -17.48
N SER A 459 50.38 23.49 -17.94
CA SER A 459 51.27 24.61 -17.63
C SER A 459 51.24 25.76 -18.65
N SER A 460 50.54 25.55 -19.77
CA SER A 460 50.21 26.51 -20.83
C SER A 460 48.75 26.93 -20.71
#